data_AF-D2SD59-F1
#
_entry.id   AF-D2SD59-F1
#
_cell.length_a   1.000
_cell.length_b   1.000
_cell.length_c   1.000
_cell.angle_alpha   90.00
_cell.angle_beta   90.00
_cell.angle_gamma   90.00
#
_symmetry.space_group_name_H-M   'P 1'
#
loop_
_entity.id
_entity.type
_entity.pdbx_description
1 polymer ?
#
loop_
_entity_poly.entity_id
_entity_poly.type
_entity_poly.pdbx_seq_one_letter_code
_entity_poly.pdbx_strand_id
1 'polypeptide(L)'
;MQRPGVPRAGILDGVSRWLAVWGAIWLAGSVGAFLVLDPILASFIAIFGLCLWGVAVLASNWDQHSSFEQRERDRARRRAERRERTKDARARDRARWEAHQQRKADRSAGR
;
A
#
# COMPACT_ATOMS: atom_id res chain seq x y z
N MET A 1 19.64 3.35 -16.65
CA MET A 1 18.45 2.83 -17.34
C MET A 1 17.29 2.78 -16.36
N GLN A 2 16.34 3.71 -16.47
CA GLN A 2 15.22 3.91 -15.56
C GLN A 2 13.95 3.45 -16.29
N ARG A 3 13.28 2.40 -15.82
CA ARG A 3 12.03 1.93 -16.44
C ARG A 3 10.89 2.90 -16.08
N PRO A 4 10.04 3.29 -17.04
CA PRO A 4 8.88 4.14 -16.76
C PRO A 4 7.94 3.41 -15.79
N GLY A 5 7.61 4.09 -14.68
CA GLY A 5 6.63 3.61 -13.72
C GLY A 5 5.25 3.59 -14.39
N VAL A 6 4.67 2.40 -14.50
CA VAL A 6 3.32 2.21 -15.02
C VAL A 6 2.34 2.92 -14.05
N PRO A 7 1.48 3.84 -14.52
CA PRO A 7 0.44 4.44 -13.68
C PRO A 7 -0.61 3.37 -13.34
N ARG A 8 -0.42 2.66 -12.22
CA ARG A 8 -1.34 1.64 -11.69
C ARG A 8 -2.51 2.24 -10.88
N ALA A 9 -2.71 3.55 -10.93
CA ALA A 9 -3.84 4.21 -10.28
C ALA A 9 -5.18 3.90 -11.00
N GLY A 10 -5.18 3.77 -12.33
CA GLY A 10 -6.44 3.70 -13.09
C GLY A 10 -7.21 2.37 -13.07
N ILE A 11 -6.57 1.24 -12.74
CA ILE A 11 -7.22 -0.08 -12.83
C ILE A 11 -8.15 -0.31 -11.63
N LEU A 12 -7.71 0.06 -10.42
CA LEU A 12 -8.49 -0.10 -9.20
C LEU A 12 -9.66 0.88 -9.14
N ASP A 13 -9.46 2.11 -9.62
CA ASP A 13 -10.53 3.10 -9.80
C ASP A 13 -11.55 2.64 -10.86
N GLY A 14 -11.08 1.94 -11.89
CA GLY A 14 -11.93 1.31 -12.90
C GLY A 14 -12.78 0.17 -12.32
N VAL A 15 -12.19 -0.71 -11.51
CA VAL A 15 -12.87 -1.84 -10.86
C VAL A 15 -13.85 -1.37 -9.79
N SER A 16 -13.47 -0.40 -8.95
CA SER A 16 -14.37 0.14 -7.91
C SER A 16 -15.58 0.84 -8.51
N ARG A 17 -15.39 1.61 -9.57
CA ARG A 17 -16.49 2.24 -10.32
C ARG A 17 -17.39 1.20 -10.99
N TRP A 18 -16.82 0.14 -11.55
CA TRP A 18 -17.58 -0.97 -12.11
C TRP A 18 -18.38 -1.75 -11.06
N LEU A 19 -17.79 -2.02 -9.89
CA LEU A 19 -18.49 -2.67 -8.76
C LEU A 19 -19.65 -1.83 -8.24
N ALA A 20 -19.49 -0.49 -8.21
CA ALA A 20 -20.57 0.43 -7.84
C ALA A 20 -21.71 0.42 -8.86
N VAL A 21 -21.39 0.44 -10.17
CA VAL A 21 -22.39 0.35 -11.25
C VAL A 21 -23.12 -0.98 -11.21
N TRP A 22 -22.41 -2.10 -11.06
CA TRP A 22 -23.03 -3.41 -10.91
C TRP A 22 -23.86 -3.53 -9.64
N GLY A 23 -23.39 -2.97 -8.53
CA GLY A 23 -24.16 -2.90 -7.28
C GLY A 23 -25.48 -2.14 -7.46
N ALA A 24 -25.45 -1.01 -8.17
CA ALA A 24 -26.64 -0.22 -8.47
C ALA A 24 -27.63 -0.97 -9.39
N ILE A 25 -27.13 -1.63 -10.46
CA ILE A 25 -27.94 -2.44 -11.36
C ILE A 25 -28.58 -3.61 -10.60
N TRP A 26 -27.80 -4.28 -9.74
CA TRP A 26 -28.28 -5.39 -8.94
C TRP A 26 -29.35 -4.97 -7.92
N LEU A 27 -29.16 -3.83 -7.27
CA LEU A 27 -30.14 -3.28 -6.32
C LEU A 27 -31.43 -2.87 -7.03
N ALA A 28 -31.34 -2.21 -8.18
CA ALA A 28 -32.50 -1.87 -9.01
C ALA A 28 -33.24 -3.13 -9.51
N GLY A 29 -32.49 -4.16 -9.93
CA GLY A 29 -33.06 -5.45 -10.33
C GLY A 29 -33.74 -6.19 -9.18
N SER A 30 -33.18 -6.13 -7.97
CA SER A 30 -33.77 -6.72 -6.77
C SER A 30 -35.08 -6.03 -6.37
N VAL A 31 -35.12 -4.69 -6.42
CA VAL A 31 -36.35 -3.92 -6.19
C VAL A 31 -37.41 -4.26 -7.25
N GLY A 32 -37.01 -4.33 -8.53
CA GLY A 32 -37.91 -4.76 -9.61
C GLY A 32 -38.44 -6.18 -9.42
N ALA A 33 -37.60 -7.10 -8.94
CA ALA A 33 -38.01 -8.46 -8.61
C ALA A 33 -39.01 -8.49 -7.45
N PHE A 34 -38.84 -7.70 -6.40
CA PHE A 34 -39.82 -7.60 -5.30
C PHE A 34 -41.20 -7.08 -5.75
N LEU A 35 -41.26 -6.30 -6.82
CA LEU A 35 -42.52 -5.76 -7.36
C LEU A 35 -43.24 -6.74 -8.31
N VAL A 36 -42.52 -7.73 -8.86
CA VAL A 36 -43.02 -8.62 -9.92
C VAL A 36 -43.08 -10.10 -9.49
N LEU A 37 -42.25 -10.53 -8.53
CA LEU A 37 -42.15 -11.91 -8.04
C LEU A 37 -42.72 -12.07 -6.61
N ASP A 38 -43.04 -13.33 -6.26
CA ASP A 38 -43.36 -13.76 -4.89
C ASP A 38 -42.30 -13.23 -3.89
N PRO A 39 -42.71 -12.53 -2.80
CA PRO A 39 -41.80 -11.95 -1.81
C PRO A 39 -40.78 -12.94 -1.24
N ILE A 40 -41.12 -14.24 -1.15
CA ILE A 40 -40.23 -15.28 -0.63
C ILE A 40 -39.07 -15.50 -1.60
N LEU A 41 -39.36 -15.63 -2.90
CA LEU A 41 -38.33 -15.85 -3.91
C LEU A 41 -37.48 -14.58 -4.12
N ALA A 42 -38.11 -13.41 -4.06
CA ALA A 42 -37.42 -12.12 -4.13
C ALA A 42 -36.42 -11.95 -2.97
N SER A 43 -36.82 -12.29 -1.74
CA SER A 43 -35.96 -12.24 -0.56
C SER A 43 -34.76 -13.18 -0.69
N PHE A 44 -34.98 -14.40 -1.19
CA PHE A 44 -33.89 -15.37 -1.42
C PHE A 44 -32.84 -14.82 -2.40
N ILE A 45 -33.28 -14.30 -3.55
CA ILE A 45 -32.36 -13.75 -4.57
C ILE A 45 -31.63 -12.51 -4.03
N ALA A 46 -32.32 -11.65 -3.28
CA ALA A 46 -31.72 -10.47 -2.66
C ALA A 46 -30.63 -10.87 -1.66
N ILE A 47 -30.90 -11.81 -0.75
CA ILE A 47 -29.90 -12.26 0.23
C ILE A 47 -28.72 -12.93 -0.48
N PHE A 48 -29.00 -13.83 -1.43
CA PHE A 48 -27.96 -14.55 -2.15
C PHE A 48 -27.05 -13.63 -2.96
N GLY A 49 -27.64 -12.68 -3.70
CA GLY A 49 -26.88 -11.71 -4.46
C GLY A 49 -26.10 -10.73 -3.58
N LEU A 50 -26.64 -10.34 -2.42
CA LEU A 50 -25.91 -9.53 -1.45
C LEU A 50 -24.67 -10.26 -0.91
N CYS A 51 -24.81 -11.54 -0.59
CA CYS A 51 -23.69 -12.37 -0.16
C CYS A 51 -22.61 -12.46 -1.25
N LEU A 52 -22.99 -12.74 -2.50
CA LEU A 52 -22.06 -12.80 -3.62
C LEU A 52 -21.37 -11.46 -3.88
N TRP A 53 -22.12 -10.36 -3.81
CA TRP A 53 -21.57 -9.02 -3.97
C TRP A 53 -20.57 -8.70 -2.86
N GLY A 54 -20.88 -9.03 -1.60
CA GLY A 54 -19.96 -8.87 -0.47
C GLY A 54 -18.66 -9.67 -0.67
N VAL A 55 -18.76 -10.91 -1.14
CA VAL A 55 -17.58 -11.73 -1.48
C VAL A 55 -16.76 -11.09 -2.61
N ALA A 56 -17.41 -10.59 -3.67
CA ALA A 56 -16.73 -9.93 -4.78
C ALA A 56 -16.00 -8.66 -4.35
N VAL A 57 -16.61 -7.84 -3.49
CA VAL A 57 -15.98 -6.65 -2.92
C VAL A 57 -14.76 -7.03 -2.10
N LEU A 58 -14.87 -8.03 -1.22
CA LEU A 58 -13.75 -8.46 -0.39
C LEU A 58 -12.61 -9.07 -1.23
N ALA A 59 -12.96 -9.82 -2.27
CA ALA A 59 -12.00 -10.40 -3.21
C ALA A 59 -11.34 -9.36 -4.12
N SER A 60 -12.01 -8.24 -4.43
CA SER A 60 -11.48 -7.19 -5.33
C SER A 60 -10.16 -6.59 -4.85
N ASN A 61 -9.93 -6.61 -3.53
CA ASN A 61 -8.73 -6.07 -2.91
C ASN A 61 -7.69 -7.15 -2.55
N TRP A 62 -8.00 -8.42 -2.81
CA TRP A 62 -7.18 -9.55 -2.36
C TRP A 62 -5.76 -9.50 -2.92
N ASP A 63 -5.57 -8.99 -4.13
CA ASP A 63 -4.26 -8.92 -4.79
C ASP A 63 -3.48 -7.62 -4.49
N GLN A 64 -4.00 -6.72 -3.63
CA GLN A 64 -3.30 -5.49 -3.23
C GLN A 64 -2.21 -5.72 -2.18
N HIS A 65 -1.39 -6.75 -2.38
CA HIS A 65 -0.25 -7.04 -1.53
C HIS A 65 1.00 -6.42 -2.15
N SER A 66 1.75 -5.65 -1.35
CA SER A 66 3.06 -5.18 -1.77
C SER A 66 3.91 -6.38 -2.21
N SER A 67 4.61 -6.28 -3.33
CA SER A 67 5.61 -7.30 -3.68
C SER A 67 6.81 -7.19 -2.74
N PHE A 68 7.55 -8.29 -2.57
CA PHE A 68 8.79 -8.28 -1.80
C PHE A 68 9.76 -7.18 -2.29
N GLU A 69 9.91 -7.05 -3.61
CA GLU A 69 10.76 -6.02 -4.21
C GLU A 69 10.30 -4.60 -3.88
N GLN A 70 8.99 -4.34 -3.90
CA GLN A 70 8.45 -3.01 -3.56
C GLN A 70 8.73 -2.67 -2.09
N ARG A 71 8.56 -3.65 -1.18
CA ARG A 71 8.90 -3.47 0.23
C ARG A 71 10.39 -3.19 0.44
N GLU A 72 11.27 -3.92 -0.25
CA GLU A 72 12.71 -3.71 -0.13
C GLU A 72 13.15 -2.36 -0.72
N ARG A 73 12.58 -1.93 -1.85
CA ARG A 73 12.81 -0.59 -2.40
C ARG A 73 12.37 0.51 -1.44
N ASP A 74 11.20 0.36 -0.80
CA ASP A 74 10.72 1.31 0.20
C ASP A 74 11.64 1.37 1.43
N ARG A 75 12.11 0.22 1.91
CA ARG A 75 13.08 0.16 3.02
C ARG A 75 14.41 0.80 2.63
N ALA A 76 14.90 0.55 1.42
CA ALA A 76 16.11 1.17 0.89
C ALA A 76 15.96 2.69 0.81
N ARG A 77 14.83 3.19 0.30
CA ARG A 77 14.51 4.63 0.27
C ARG A 77 14.51 5.24 1.67
N ARG A 78 13.82 4.62 2.64
CA ARG A 78 13.80 5.09 4.03
C ARG A 78 15.21 5.11 4.67
N ARG A 79 16.05 4.12 4.36
CA ARG A 79 17.46 4.10 4.83
C ARG A 79 18.28 5.22 4.20
N ALA A 80 18.07 5.51 2.91
CA ALA A 80 18.74 6.62 2.22
C ALA A 80 18.31 7.98 2.80
N GLU A 81 17.01 8.21 3.00
CA GLU A 81 16.48 9.42 3.64
C GLU A 81 17.03 9.59 5.06
N ARG A 82 17.06 8.51 5.85
CA ARG A 82 17.65 8.54 7.20
C ARG A 82 19.15 8.85 7.16
N ARG A 83 19.88 8.31 6.18
CA ARG A 83 21.30 8.64 5.98
C ARG A 83 21.48 10.11 5.67
N GLU A 84 20.66 10.69 4.79
CA GLU A 84 20.77 12.11 4.46
C GLU A 84 20.48 13.00 5.67
N ARG A 85 19.38 12.74 6.40
CA ARG A 85 19.03 13.48 7.63
C ARG A 85 20.11 13.42 8.71
N THR A 86 20.85 12.32 8.79
CA THR A 86 21.89 12.10 9.82
C THR A 86 23.30 12.44 9.33
N LYS A 87 23.46 12.96 8.11
CA LYS A 87 24.77 13.22 7.50
C LYS A 87 25.62 14.18 8.33
N ASP A 88 25.03 15.28 8.78
CA ASP A 88 25.74 16.32 9.54
C ASP A 88 26.06 15.87 10.97
N ALA A 89 25.19 15.06 11.58
CA ALA A 89 25.48 14.43 12.87
C ALA A 89 26.66 13.47 12.75
N ARG A 90 26.67 12.62 11.70
CA ARG A 90 27.78 11.70 11.41
C ARG A 90 29.08 12.43 11.06
N ALA A 91 29.01 13.58 10.39
CA ALA A 91 30.20 14.39 10.10
C ALA A 91 30.81 14.98 11.38
N ARG A 92 29.98 15.54 12.27
CA ARG A 92 30.43 16.05 13.57
C ARG A 92 31.00 14.95 14.48
N ASP A 93 30.37 13.78 14.46
CA ASP A 93 30.83 12.63 15.23
C ASP A 93 32.19 12.12 14.74
N ARG A 94 32.38 12.02 13.41
CA ARG A 94 33.69 11.71 12.82
C ARG A 94 34.76 12.72 13.21
N ALA A 95 34.47 14.01 13.09
CA ALA A 95 35.43 15.06 13.47
C ALA A 95 35.84 14.96 14.95
N ARG A 96 34.90 14.65 15.86
CA ARG A 96 35.21 14.42 17.28
C ARG A 96 36.05 13.16 17.48
N TRP A 97 35.72 12.08 16.79
CA TRP A 97 36.46 10.83 16.87
C TRP A 97 37.90 10.98 16.36
N GLU A 98 38.09 11.66 15.23
CA GLU A 98 39.42 11.96 14.66
C GLU A 98 40.25 12.82 15.61
N ALA A 99 39.67 13.88 16.18
CA ALA A 99 40.34 14.72 17.18
C ALA A 99 40.72 13.94 18.45
N HIS A 100 39.89 12.97 18.85
CA HIS A 100 40.20 12.10 19.98
C HIS A 100 41.31 11.10 19.65
N GLN A 101 41.33 10.54 18.43
CA GLN A 101 42.40 9.65 17.99
C GLN A 101 43.75 10.37 17.88
N GLN A 102 43.78 11.60 17.38
CA GLN A 102 45.00 12.42 17.35
C GLN A 102 45.56 12.63 18.76
N ARG A 103 44.71 13.04 19.72
CA ARG A 103 45.12 13.19 21.12
C ARG A 103 45.63 11.89 21.74
N LYS A 104 45.06 10.75 21.35
CA LYS A 104 45.51 9.43 21.81
C LYS A 104 46.87 9.07 21.19
N ALA A 105 47.04 9.32 19.89
CA ALA A 105 48.29 9.09 19.16
C ALA A 105 49.43 9.94 19.73
N ASP A 106 49.20 11.23 19.97
CA ASP A 106 50.17 12.15 20.58
C ASP A 106 50.57 11.68 21.99
N ARG A 107 49.60 11.24 22.79
CA ARG A 107 49.85 10.69 24.13
C ARG A 107 50.63 9.38 24.09
N SER A 108 50.43 8.54 23.08
CA SER A 108 51.20 7.30 22.90
C SER A 108 52.59 7.52 22.32
N ALA A 109 52.80 8.60 21.56
CA ALA A 109 54.10 8.95 20.97
C ALA A 109 55.00 9.76 21.92
N GLY A 110 54.40 10.51 22.85
CA GLY A 110 55.12 11.24 23.90
C GLY A 110 55.50 10.40 25.13
N ARG A 111 55.37 9.07 25.05
CA ARG A 111 55.76 8.10 26.07
C ARG A 111 56.77 7.14 25.47
#